data_AF-A0A7D5RFQ0-F1
#
_entry.id   AF-A0A7D5RFQ0-F1
#
_cell.length_a   1.000
_cell.length_b   1.000
_cell.length_c   1.000
_cell.angle_alpha   90.00
_cell.angle_beta   90.00
_cell.angle_gamma   90.00
#
_symmetry.space_group_name_H-M   'P 1'
#
loop_
_entity.id
_entity.type
_entity.pdbx_description
1 polymer ?
#
loop_
_entity_poly.entity_id
_entity_poly.type
_entity_poly.pdbx_seq_one_letter_code
_entity_poly.pdbx_strand_id
1 'polypeptide(L)'
;MAELSLEDIEFIKILSNSDSTILQQGMNEATRYRLDSQIGIILREYYKENTMNTKTGWIEKFEKAGITEDDGKSAIACARRLGIDIS
;
A
#
# COMPACT_ATOMS: atom_id res chain seq x y z
N MET A 1 13.50 4.27 -11.78
CA MET A 1 12.72 4.03 -10.54
C MET A 1 12.49 2.53 -10.43
N ALA A 2 12.49 1.97 -9.22
CA ALA A 2 12.29 0.53 -9.02
C ALA A 2 10.85 0.11 -9.41
N GLU A 3 10.73 -1.10 -9.96
CA GLU A 3 9.46 -1.80 -10.18
C GLU A 3 8.95 -2.36 -8.85
N LEU A 4 7.64 -2.56 -8.73
CA LEU A 4 7.07 -3.24 -7.56
C LEU A 4 7.55 -4.69 -7.54
N SER A 5 8.10 -5.14 -6.41
CA SER A 5 8.42 -6.55 -6.24
C SER A 5 7.14 -7.37 -6.09
N LEU A 6 7.19 -8.67 -6.38
CA LEU A 6 6.03 -9.57 -6.17
C LEU A 6 5.53 -9.51 -4.72
N GLU A 7 6.45 -9.43 -3.76
CA GLU A 7 6.11 -9.35 -2.34
C GLU A 7 5.42 -8.03 -1.98
N ASP A 8 5.80 -6.91 -2.61
CA ASP A 8 5.09 -5.64 -2.41
C ASP A 8 3.67 -5.69 -2.97
N ILE A 9 3.51 -6.32 -4.15
CA ILE A 9 2.21 -6.49 -4.79
C ILE A 9 1.29 -7.34 -3.91
N GLU A 10 1.78 -8.48 -3.41
CA GLU A 10 1.02 -9.35 -2.52
C GLU A 10 0.66 -8.66 -1.21
N PHE A 11 1.59 -7.93 -0.61
CA PHE A 11 1.32 -7.19 0.63
C PHE A 11 0.21 -6.15 0.41
N ILE A 12 0.27 -5.38 -0.66
CA ILE A 12 -0.76 -4.38 -0.98
C ILE A 12 -2.11 -5.05 -1.21
N LYS A 13 -2.17 -6.20 -1.91
CA LYS A 13 -3.40 -6.97 -2.11
C LYS A 13 -3.96 -7.55 -0.81
N ILE A 14 -3.09 -7.96 0.13
CA ILE A 14 -3.52 -8.38 1.47
C ILE A 14 -4.14 -7.19 2.19
N LEU A 15 -3.50 -6.01 2.17
CA LEU A 15 -4.05 -4.81 2.79
C LEU A 15 -5.40 -4.40 2.18
N SER A 16 -5.57 -4.53 0.86
CA SER A 16 -6.83 -4.16 0.18
C SER A 16 -8.00 -5.08 0.51
N ASN A 17 -7.74 -6.34 0.88
CA ASN A 17 -8.77 -7.36 1.11
C ASN A 17 -8.95 -7.77 2.59
N SER A 18 -8.21 -7.17 3.53
CA SER A 18 -8.19 -7.60 4.93
C SER A 18 -8.79 -6.59 5.89
N ASP A 19 -9.32 -7.09 7.01
CA ASP A 19 -9.65 -6.27 8.18
C ASP A 19 -8.38 -5.89 8.96
N SER A 20 -8.21 -4.60 9.25
CA SER A 20 -7.03 -4.08 9.95
C SER A 20 -6.87 -4.63 11.37
N THR A 21 -7.97 -4.94 12.06
CA THR A 21 -7.95 -5.51 13.41
C THR A 21 -7.38 -6.92 13.39
N ILE A 22 -7.76 -7.73 12.39
CA ILE A 22 -7.24 -9.09 12.20
C ILE A 22 -5.75 -9.03 11.87
N LEU A 23 -5.34 -8.16 10.94
CA LEU A 23 -3.92 -7.98 10.60
C LEU A 23 -3.10 -7.52 11.80
N GLN A 24 -3.61 -6.59 12.61
CA GLN A 24 -2.91 -6.09 13.79
C GLN A 24 -2.65 -7.19 14.81
N GLN A 25 -3.59 -8.14 14.99
CA GLN A 25 -3.41 -9.28 15.90
C GLN A 25 -2.42 -10.32 15.38
N GLY A 26 -2.36 -10.51 14.05
CA GLY A 26 -1.48 -11.51 13.41
C GLY A 26 -0.10 -11.01 13.01
N MET A 27 0.14 -9.70 13.00
CA MET A 27 1.41 -9.10 12.57
C MET A 27 2.50 -9.24 13.63
N ASN A 28 3.64 -9.78 13.22
CA ASN A 28 4.87 -9.72 13.99
C ASN A 28 5.65 -8.41 13.71
N GLU A 29 6.73 -8.19 14.46
CA GLU A 29 7.57 -6.99 14.35
C GLU A 29 8.20 -6.83 12.96
N ALA A 30 8.64 -7.92 12.33
CA ALA A 30 9.23 -7.86 10.99
C ALA A 30 8.22 -7.40 9.93
N THR A 31 7.00 -7.93 9.96
CA THR A 31 5.91 -7.52 9.08
C THR A 31 5.51 -6.07 9.34
N ARG A 32 5.47 -5.66 10.62
CA ARG A 32 5.22 -4.26 11.00
C ARG A 32 6.28 -3.31 10.45
N TYR A 33 7.55 -3.68 10.58
CA TYR A 33 8.66 -2.90 10.06
C TYR A 33 8.59 -2.77 8.54
N ARG A 34 8.27 -3.84 7.81
CA ARG A 34 8.09 -3.79 6.34
C ARG A 34 6.94 -2.88 5.94
N LEU A 35 5.82 -2.95 6.67
CA LEU A 35 4.67 -2.09 6.43
C LEU A 35 5.06 -0.61 6.54
N ASP A 36 5.84 -0.24 7.57
CA ASP A 36 6.24 1.15 7.80
C ASP A 36 7.34 1.63 6.83
N SER A 37 8.38 0.84 6.65
CA SER A 37 9.59 1.23 5.91
C SER A 37 9.50 1.11 4.39
N GLN A 38 8.58 0.30 3.87
CA GLN A 38 8.48 0.03 2.43
C GLN A 38 7.05 0.26 1.92
N ILE A 39 6.08 -0.48 2.44
CA ILE A 39 4.71 -0.43 1.90
C ILE A 39 4.07 0.94 2.15
N GLY A 40 4.29 1.54 3.31
CA GLY A 40 3.83 2.90 3.64
C GLY A 40 4.38 3.96 2.67
N ILE A 41 5.65 3.84 2.27
CA ILE A 41 6.26 4.74 1.27
C ILE A 41 5.59 4.56 -0.09
N ILE A 42 5.41 3.31 -0.54
CA ILE A 42 4.75 3.00 -1.83
C ILE A 42 3.33 3.56 -1.87
N LEU A 43 2.53 3.30 -0.82
CA LEU A 43 1.16 3.77 -0.72
C LEU A 43 1.08 5.31 -0.64
N ARG A 44 2.03 5.96 0.01
CA ARG A 44 2.10 7.43 0.07
C ARG A 44 2.38 8.04 -1.29
N GLU A 45 3.31 7.48 -2.06
CA GLU A 45 3.60 7.99 -3.40
C GLU A 45 2.43 7.75 -4.36
N TYR A 46 1.79 6.57 -4.29
CA TYR A 46 0.54 6.32 -5.01
C TYR A 46 -0.57 7.30 -4.62
N TYR A 47 -0.75 7.57 -3.33
CA TYR A 47 -1.74 8.53 -2.81
C TYR A 47 -1.49 9.95 -3.33
N LYS A 48 -0.24 10.43 -3.28
CA LYS A 48 0.14 11.74 -3.81
C LYS A 48 -0.16 11.85 -5.29
N GLU A 49 0.17 10.84 -6.08
CA GLU A 49 -0.13 10.88 -7.51
C GLU A 49 -1.62 10.92 -7.79
N ASN A 50 -2.41 10.10 -7.08
CA ASN A 50 -3.85 10.05 -7.24
C ASN A 50 -4.53 11.37 -6.81
N THR A 51 -3.99 12.07 -5.81
CA THR A 51 -4.54 13.34 -5.31
C THR A 51 -4.05 14.59 -6.03
N MET A 52 -2.78 14.63 -6.41
CA MET A 52 -2.12 15.80 -7.00
C MET A 52 -1.95 15.71 -8.52
N ASN A 53 -2.27 14.56 -9.13
CA ASN A 53 -2.11 14.29 -10.56
C ASN A 53 -0.69 14.57 -11.07
N THR A 54 0.32 14.26 -10.26
CA THR A 54 1.75 14.55 -10.50
C THR A 54 2.38 13.70 -11.61
N LYS A 55 1.64 12.75 -12.19
CA LYS A 55 2.08 11.85 -13.27
C LYS A 55 3.43 11.17 -13.01
N THR A 56 3.65 10.75 -11.76
CA THR A 56 4.88 10.06 -11.34
C THR A 56 4.95 8.59 -11.78
N GLY A 57 3.87 8.02 -12.32
CA GLY A 57 3.81 6.66 -12.87
C GLY A 57 3.42 5.58 -11.86
N TRP A 58 3.11 5.92 -10.61
CA TRP A 58 2.64 4.99 -9.58
C TRP A 58 1.26 4.42 -9.89
N ILE A 59 0.37 5.21 -10.47
CA ILE A 59 -0.95 4.71 -10.89
C ILE A 59 -0.77 3.61 -11.93
N GLU A 60 0.01 3.87 -12.98
CA GLU A 60 0.30 2.91 -14.04
C GLU A 60 1.00 1.64 -13.50
N LYS A 61 1.91 1.79 -12.52
CA LYS A 61 2.57 0.63 -11.88
C LYS A 61 1.59 -0.25 -11.10
N PHE A 62 0.68 0.36 -10.36
CA PHE A 62 -0.37 -0.39 -9.64
C PHE A 62 -1.26 -1.14 -10.63
N GLU A 63 -1.69 -0.48 -11.72
CA GLU A 63 -2.49 -1.11 -12.77
C GLU A 63 -1.76 -2.28 -13.42
N LYS A 64 -0.47 -2.13 -13.77
CA LYS A 64 0.36 -3.23 -14.32
C LYS A 64 0.51 -4.40 -13.36
N ALA A 65 0.50 -4.14 -12.04
CA ALA A 65 0.52 -5.17 -11.01
C ALA A 65 -0.87 -5.82 -10.73
N GLY A 66 -1.90 -5.37 -11.45
CA GLY A 66 -3.28 -5.80 -11.23
C GLY A 66 -3.83 -5.33 -9.87
N ILE A 67 -3.43 -4.14 -9.44
CA ILE A 67 -3.98 -3.42 -8.28
C ILE A 67 -4.82 -2.27 -8.84
N THR A 68 -6.13 -2.36 -8.69
CA THR A 68 -7.05 -1.33 -9.18
C THR A 68 -6.99 -0.07 -8.31
N GLU A 69 -7.63 1.01 -8.76
CA GLU A 69 -7.77 2.22 -7.95
C GLU A 69 -8.49 1.94 -6.62
N ASP A 70 -9.52 1.08 -6.64
CA ASP A 70 -10.26 0.70 -5.44
C ASP A 70 -9.40 -0.14 -4.48
N ASP A 71 -8.60 -1.07 -5.03
CA ASP A 71 -7.62 -1.82 -4.23
C ASP A 71 -6.62 -0.88 -3.55
N GLY A 72 -6.07 0.09 -4.30
CA GLY A 72 -5.12 1.06 -3.79
C GLY A 72 -5.72 1.91 -2.66
N LYS A 73 -6.95 2.41 -2.85
CA LYS A 73 -7.68 3.16 -1.81
C LYS A 73 -7.96 2.32 -0.58
N SER A 74 -8.39 1.08 -0.77
CA SER A 74 -8.66 0.13 0.33
C SER A 74 -7.39 -0.21 1.10
N ALA A 75 -6.27 -0.44 0.41
CA ALA A 75 -4.97 -0.67 1.03
C ALA A 75 -4.49 0.54 1.84
N ILE A 76 -4.64 1.76 1.31
CA ILE A 76 -4.33 3.01 2.04
C ILE A 76 -5.18 3.12 3.31
N ALA A 77 -6.50 2.86 3.20
CA ALA A 77 -7.40 2.93 4.34
C ALA A 77 -7.02 1.90 5.41
N CYS A 78 -6.68 0.67 5.01
CA CYS A 78 -6.21 -0.37 5.91
C CYS A 78 -4.90 0.02 6.60
N ALA A 79 -3.90 0.49 5.84
CA ALA A 79 -2.62 0.94 6.39
C ALA A 79 -2.78 2.11 7.38
N ARG A 80 -3.65 3.09 7.09
CA ARG A 80 -3.97 4.18 8.03
C ARG A 80 -4.58 3.67 9.33
N ARG A 81 -5.49 2.68 9.28
CA ARG A 81 -6.05 2.04 10.50
C ARG A 81 -5.00 1.27 11.29
N LEU A 82 -4.00 0.72 10.61
CA LEU A 82 -2.83 0.13 11.25
C LEU A 82 -1.88 1.20 11.82
N GLY A 83 -2.14 2.50 11.64
CA GLY A 83 -1.34 3.58 12.20
C GLY A 83 -0.17 4.02 11.32
N ILE A 84 -0.20 3.71 10.02
CA ILE A 84 0.77 4.23 9.04
C ILE A 84 0.31 5.60 8.57
N ASP A 85 1.20 6.59 8.67
CA ASP A 85 0.93 7.94 8.18
C ASP A 85 1.04 7.98 6.65
N ILE A 86 -0.12 8.03 6.00
CA ILE A 86 -0.26 8.25 4.56
C ILE A 86 -0.94 9.60 4.40
N SER A 87 -0.15 10.64 4.19
CA SER A 87 -0.56 12.03 3.93
C SER A 87 0.17 12.60 2.73
#